data_AF-A0AAV4A414-F1
#
_entry.id   AF-A0AAV4A414-F1
#
_cell.length_a   1.000
_cell.length_b   1.000
_cell.length_c   1.000
_cell.angle_alpha   90.00
_cell.angle_beta   90.00
_cell.angle_gamma   90.00
#
_symmetry.space_group_name_H-M   'P 1'
#
loop_
_entity.id
_entity.type
_entity.pdbx_description
1 polymer ?
#
loop_
_entity_poly.entity_id
_entity_poly.type
_entity_poly.pdbx_seq_one_letter_code
_entity_poly.pdbx_strand_id
1 'polypeptide(L)'
;MWTWDSPDGTTRNQIDIIMPLERNMSKDCGVIIKIDIGSDYRMVRARIIINSRLERLRRNKRKLPLKINTEILEMHKEQFQLEISKSFHALEENKLTIEIVHKIMEEEAETFGENGKDKPNEKLEEDMEIERLDEKHKTLKKKEGKNPLKRLNTQT
;
A
#
# COMPACT_ATOMS: atom_id res chain seq x y z
N MET A 1 -20.78 19.12 12.16
CA MET A 1 -20.51 18.11 13.21
C MET A 1 -19.16 18.45 13.80
N TRP A 2 -19.01 18.55 15.11
CA TRP A 2 -17.74 18.92 15.77
C TRP A 2 -17.17 17.73 16.54
N THR A 3 -15.86 17.75 16.75
CA THR A 3 -15.13 16.68 17.47
C THR A 3 -14.41 17.21 18.70
N TRP A 4 -14.19 18.53 18.79
CA TRP A 4 -13.61 19.20 19.94
C TRP A 4 -14.41 20.46 20.33
N ASP A 5 -14.62 20.66 21.63
CA ASP A 5 -15.13 21.90 22.23
C ASP A 5 -14.00 22.59 23.00
N SER A 6 -13.95 23.92 22.94
CA SER A 6 -12.97 24.67 23.73
C SER A 6 -13.35 24.64 25.22
N PRO A 7 -12.38 24.79 26.14
CA PRO A 7 -12.66 24.77 27.58
C PRO A 7 -13.63 25.87 28.04
N ASP A 8 -13.69 26.98 27.30
CA ASP A 8 -14.61 28.09 27.52
C ASP A 8 -15.97 27.90 26.80
N GLY A 9 -16.14 26.82 26.04
CA GLY A 9 -17.35 26.45 25.31
C GLY A 9 -17.73 27.38 24.15
N THR A 10 -16.84 28.32 23.77
CA THR A 10 -17.10 29.33 22.74
C THR A 10 -16.83 28.81 21.34
N THR A 11 -15.91 27.85 21.20
CA THR A 11 -15.36 27.40 19.93
C THR A 11 -15.52 25.91 19.77
N ARG A 12 -16.14 25.50 18.67
CA ARG A 12 -16.29 24.09 18.31
C ARG A 12 -15.64 23.81 16.98
N ASN A 13 -14.69 22.88 16.98
CA ASN A 13 -13.93 22.53 15.79
C ASN A 13 -14.10 21.06 15.41
N GLN A 14 -13.86 20.78 14.13
CA GLN A 14 -13.71 19.43 13.61
C GLN A 14 -12.23 19.23 13.29
N ILE A 15 -11.50 18.65 14.25
CA ILE A 15 -10.04 18.45 14.16
C ILE A 15 -9.66 16.97 14.10
N ASP A 16 -10.59 16.07 14.43
CA ASP A 16 -10.35 14.63 14.42
C ASP A 16 -10.86 14.02 13.11
N ILE A 17 -9.93 13.53 12.29
CA ILE A 17 -10.20 13.06 10.93
C ILE A 17 -9.70 11.62 10.77
N ILE A 18 -10.55 10.76 10.22
CA ILE A 18 -10.19 9.40 9.81
C ILE A 18 -10.00 9.40 8.30
N MET A 19 -8.76 9.23 7.84
CA MET A 19 -8.40 9.23 6.42
C MET A 19 -8.08 7.80 5.94
N PRO A 20 -9.01 7.10 5.27
CA PRO A 20 -8.70 5.83 4.63
C PRO A 20 -7.85 6.06 3.37
N LEU A 21 -7.00 5.08 3.03
CA LEU A 21 -6.16 5.11 1.83
C LEU A 21 -6.98 5.14 0.53
N GLU A 22 -8.12 4.43 0.50
CA GLU A 22 -9.04 4.43 -0.62
C GLU A 22 -10.43 4.88 -0.20
N ARG A 23 -11.08 5.67 -1.05
CA ARG A 23 -12.42 6.24 -0.82
C ARG A 23 -13.50 5.18 -0.57
N ASN A 24 -13.32 3.98 -1.11
CA ASN A 24 -14.30 2.89 -1.01
C ASN A 24 -14.16 2.05 0.27
N MET A 25 -13.14 2.31 1.10
CA MET A 25 -12.89 1.55 2.33
C MET A 25 -13.75 2.03 3.50
N SER A 26 -14.12 3.32 3.56
CA SER A 26 -15.00 3.84 4.60
C SER A 26 -16.47 3.76 4.15
N LYS A 27 -17.33 3.19 4.99
CA LYS A 27 -18.78 3.12 4.70
C LYS A 27 -19.68 3.86 5.68
N ASP A 28 -19.24 4.06 6.92
CA ASP A 28 -20.06 4.66 7.98
C ASP A 28 -19.13 5.44 8.92
N CYS A 29 -19.08 6.76 8.72
CA CYS A 29 -18.29 7.68 9.53
C CYS A 29 -19.23 8.64 10.27
N GLY A 30 -19.01 8.85 11.56
CA GLY A 30 -19.84 9.73 12.37
C GLY A 30 -19.23 10.03 13.73
N VAL A 31 -19.82 10.98 14.44
CA VAL A 31 -19.49 11.28 15.84
C VAL A 31 -20.55 10.67 16.75
N ILE A 32 -20.11 9.98 17.80
CA ILE A 32 -21.00 9.43 18.81
C ILE A 32 -21.22 10.51 19.88
N ILE A 33 -22.46 11.00 19.97
CA ILE A 33 -22.83 12.16 20.80
C ILE A 33 -23.18 11.77 22.25
N LYS A 34 -23.64 10.54 22.47
CA LYS A 34 -24.26 10.11 23.74
C LYS A 34 -23.27 9.47 24.73
N ILE A 35 -21.98 9.53 24.45
CA ILE A 35 -20.97 8.94 25.32
C ILE A 35 -20.26 10.08 26.02
N ASP A 36 -20.34 10.06 27.35
CA ASP A 36 -19.50 10.89 28.20
C ASP A 36 -18.17 10.16 28.42
N ILE A 37 -17.08 10.80 27.99
CA ILE A 37 -15.70 10.28 28.07
C ILE A 37 -14.91 11.08 29.12
N GLY A 38 -15.55 12.05 29.79
CA GLY A 38 -14.87 13.00 30.67
C GLY A 38 -13.81 13.83 29.94
N SER A 39 -14.04 14.11 28.64
CA SER A 39 -13.13 14.82 27.77
C SER A 39 -13.89 15.82 26.90
N ASP A 40 -13.25 16.92 26.55
CA ASP A 40 -13.80 17.94 25.65
C ASP A 40 -13.84 17.47 24.17
N TYR A 41 -13.41 16.22 23.93
CA TYR A 41 -13.47 15.54 22.65
C TYR A 41 -14.68 14.61 22.55
N ARG A 42 -15.33 14.59 21.39
CA ARG A 42 -16.36 13.61 21.05
C ARG A 42 -15.76 12.42 20.33
N MET A 43 -16.25 11.21 20.65
CA MET A 43 -15.75 9.99 19.99
C MET A 43 -16.13 9.95 18.52
N VAL A 44 -15.14 9.79 17.65
CA VAL A 44 -15.34 9.54 16.22
C VAL A 44 -15.42 8.04 15.97
N ARG A 45 -16.40 7.61 15.17
CA ARG A 45 -16.60 6.23 14.74
C ARG A 45 -16.44 6.15 13.22
N ALA A 46 -15.65 5.19 12.76
CA ALA A 46 -15.66 4.77 11.36
C ALA A 46 -15.83 3.25 11.24
N ARG A 47 -16.63 2.82 10.25
CA ARG A 47 -16.62 1.45 9.77
C ARG A 47 -15.74 1.37 8.52
N ILE A 48 -14.62 0.66 8.66
CA ILE A 48 -13.67 0.41 7.57
C ILE A 48 -13.84 -1.02 7.08
N ILE A 49 -14.05 -1.19 5.78
CA ILE A 49 -14.10 -2.50 5.12
C ILE A 49 -12.76 -2.74 4.45
N ILE A 50 -12.06 -3.76 4.92
CA ILE A 50 -10.77 -4.17 4.37
C ILE A 50 -10.99 -5.47 3.61
N ASN A 51 -10.74 -5.45 2.30
CA ASN A 51 -10.67 -6.68 1.52
C ASN A 51 -9.30 -7.33 1.73
N SER A 52 -9.17 -8.12 2.80
CA SER A 52 -7.90 -8.75 3.19
C SER A 52 -7.29 -9.61 2.09
N ARG A 53 -8.10 -10.25 1.24
CA ARG A 53 -7.60 -11.04 0.09
C ARG A 53 -6.94 -10.13 -0.94
N LEU A 54 -7.59 -9.02 -1.29
CA LEU A 54 -7.08 -8.08 -2.29
C LEU A 54 -5.86 -7.32 -1.75
N GLU A 55 -5.88 -6.91 -0.49
CA GLU A 55 -4.75 -6.26 0.17
C GLU A 55 -3.53 -7.20 0.26
N ARG A 56 -3.75 -8.47 0.60
CA ARG A 56 -2.68 -9.48 0.57
C ARG A 56 -2.14 -9.68 -0.84
N LEU A 57 -3.00 -9.71 -1.87
CA LEU A 57 -2.55 -9.79 -3.25
C LEU A 57 -1.76 -8.55 -3.66
N ARG A 58 -2.15 -7.34 -3.27
CA ARG A 58 -1.39 -6.11 -3.54
C ARG A 58 -0.03 -6.10 -2.84
N ARG A 59 0.00 -6.53 -1.58
CA ARG A 59 1.23 -6.62 -0.80
C ARG A 59 2.19 -7.70 -1.32
N ASN A 60 1.62 -8.81 -1.80
CA ASN A 60 2.38 -9.94 -2.34
C ASN A 60 2.65 -9.80 -3.84
N LYS A 61 2.02 -8.86 -4.54
CA LYS A 61 2.46 -8.45 -5.87
C LYS A 61 3.83 -7.83 -5.69
N ARG A 62 4.85 -8.64 -5.96
CA ARG A 62 6.22 -8.17 -6.11
C ARG A 62 6.19 -6.99 -7.09
N LYS A 63 7.07 -6.01 -6.87
CA LYS A 63 7.42 -5.08 -7.94
C LYS A 63 7.66 -5.95 -9.17
N LEU A 64 6.95 -5.68 -10.28
CA LEU A 64 7.18 -6.40 -11.52
C LEU A 64 8.69 -6.50 -11.72
N PRO A 65 9.23 -7.69 -12.10
CA PRO A 65 10.64 -7.77 -12.40
C PRO A 65 10.97 -6.62 -13.35
N LEU A 66 12.00 -5.85 -13.01
CA LEU A 66 12.46 -4.78 -13.89
C LEU A 66 12.63 -5.38 -15.27
N LYS A 67 12.06 -4.75 -16.30
CA LYS A 67 12.21 -5.18 -17.70
C LYS A 67 13.66 -5.13 -18.19
N ILE A 68 14.57 -4.68 -17.34
CA ILE A 68 15.95 -4.38 -17.64
C ILE A 68 16.81 -5.46 -17.02
N ASN A 69 17.64 -6.11 -17.82
CA ASN A 69 18.59 -7.10 -17.32
C ASN A 69 19.68 -6.41 -16.49
N THR A 70 19.59 -6.55 -15.16
CA THR A 70 20.53 -5.93 -14.22
C THR A 70 21.96 -6.45 -14.35
N GLU A 71 22.15 -7.69 -14.79
CA GLU A 71 23.49 -8.29 -14.97
C GLU A 71 24.22 -7.64 -16.14
N ILE A 72 23.52 -7.39 -17.25
CA ILE A 72 24.08 -6.71 -18.42
C ILE A 72 24.33 -5.23 -18.12
N LEU A 73 23.41 -4.59 -17.39
CA LEU A 73 23.59 -3.20 -16.98
C LEU A 73 24.80 -3.03 -16.04
N GLU A 74 25.06 -4.02 -15.17
CA GLU A 74 26.22 -4.03 -14.29
C GLU A 74 27.53 -4.23 -15.08
N MET A 75 27.51 -5.03 -16.16
CA MET A 75 28.65 -5.13 -17.08
C MET A 75 28.95 -3.81 -17.81
N HIS A 76 27.93 -3.05 -18.19
CA HIS A 76 28.07 -1.76 -18.88
C HIS A 76 28.05 -0.53 -17.95
N LYS A 77 28.25 -0.73 -16.64
CA LYS A 77 28.11 0.31 -15.61
C LYS A 77 28.88 1.60 -15.93
N GLU A 78 30.12 1.50 -16.39
CA GLU A 78 30.96 2.66 -16.67
C GLU A 78 30.43 3.49 -17.85
N GLN A 79 29.96 2.82 -18.91
CA GLN A 79 29.38 3.47 -20.09
C GLN A 79 28.05 4.13 -19.76
N PHE A 80 27.20 3.43 -18.98
CA PHE A 80 25.93 3.95 -18.50
C PHE A 80 26.12 5.22 -17.63
N GLN A 81 27.06 5.21 -16.69
CA GLN A 81 27.35 6.38 -15.85
C GLN A 81 27.90 7.55 -16.67
N LEU A 82 28.74 7.27 -17.66
CA LEU A 82 29.27 8.28 -18.55
C LEU A 82 28.17 8.94 -19.39
N GLU A 83 27.25 8.16 -19.95
CA GLU A 83 26.17 8.68 -20.81
C GLU A 83 25.12 9.45 -19.99
N ILE A 84 24.76 8.95 -18.82
CA ILE A 84 23.93 9.69 -17.86
C ILE A 84 24.55 11.05 -17.52
N SER A 85 25.86 11.08 -17.25
CA SER A 85 26.57 12.31 -16.92
C SER A 85 26.53 13.32 -18.07
N LYS A 86 26.73 12.88 -19.32
CA LYS A 86 26.61 13.73 -20.50
C LYS A 86 25.18 14.26 -20.68
N SER A 87 24.19 13.39 -20.55
CA SER A 87 22.77 13.74 -20.72
C SER A 87 22.32 14.75 -19.66
N PHE A 88 22.79 14.64 -18.41
CA PHE A 88 22.54 15.67 -17.41
C PHE A 88 23.30 16.96 -17.65
N HIS A 89 24.56 16.89 -18.11
CA HIS A 89 25.34 18.08 -18.41
C HIS A 89 24.80 18.87 -19.62
N ALA A 90 24.11 18.20 -20.55
CA ALA A 90 23.42 18.83 -21.68
C ALA A 90 22.12 19.55 -21.28
N LEU A 91 21.63 19.34 -20.05
CA LEU A 91 20.44 20.01 -19.54
C LEU A 91 20.81 21.23 -18.71
N GLU A 92 20.07 22.32 -18.92
CA GLU A 92 20.15 23.51 -18.06
C GLU A 92 19.58 23.17 -16.67
N GLU A 93 20.25 23.61 -15.60
CA GLU A 93 19.87 23.34 -14.19
C GLU A 93 18.39 23.70 -13.89
N ASN A 94 17.85 24.72 -14.56
CA ASN A 94 16.47 25.19 -14.39
C ASN A 94 15.40 24.28 -15.02
N LYS A 95 15.79 23.24 -15.76
CA LYS A 95 14.89 22.26 -16.41
C LYS A 95 14.94 20.88 -15.78
N LEU A 96 15.78 20.65 -14.76
CA LEU A 96 15.85 19.37 -14.07
C LEU A 96 14.64 19.19 -13.13
N THR A 97 13.61 18.50 -13.62
CA THR A 97 12.55 17.95 -12.76
C THR A 97 12.80 16.47 -12.52
N ILE A 98 12.29 15.95 -11.39
CA ILE A 98 12.42 14.53 -11.02
C ILE A 98 11.87 13.62 -12.12
N GLU A 99 10.81 14.05 -12.81
CA GLU A 99 10.19 13.32 -13.91
C GLU A 99 11.11 13.21 -15.13
N ILE A 100 11.81 14.29 -15.50
CA ILE A 100 12.76 14.30 -16.61
C ILE A 100 13.98 13.44 -16.29
N VAL A 101 14.48 13.53 -15.06
CA VAL A 101 15.58 12.70 -14.56
C VAL A 101 15.21 11.21 -14.63
N HIS A 102 14.03 10.84 -14.13
CA HIS A 102 13.56 9.46 -14.20
C HIS A 102 13.48 8.94 -15.64
N LYS A 103 12.95 9.76 -16.55
CA LYS A 103 12.81 9.40 -17.96
C LYS A 103 14.16 9.15 -18.62
N ILE A 104 15.17 10.00 -18.39
CA ILE A 104 16.51 9.83 -18.95
C ILE A 104 17.17 8.57 -18.40
N MET A 105 17.05 8.33 -17.09
CA MET A 105 17.60 7.11 -16.49
C MET A 105 16.93 5.84 -17.03
N GLU A 106 15.64 5.90 -17.33
CA GLU A 106 14.89 4.78 -17.90
C GLU A 106 15.29 4.53 -19.36
N GLU A 107 15.38 5.58 -20.19
CA GLU A 107 15.82 5.49 -21.58
C GLU A 107 17.25 4.94 -21.69
N GLU A 108 18.20 5.45 -20.91
CA GLU A 108 19.57 4.93 -20.91
C GLU A 108 19.64 3.50 -20.33
N ALA A 109 18.81 3.18 -19.35
CA ALA A 109 18.81 1.82 -18.82
C ALA A 109 18.24 0.81 -19.83
N GLU A 110 17.32 1.23 -20.71
CA GLU A 110 16.83 0.42 -21.84
C GLU A 110 17.83 0.32 -23.00
N THR A 111 18.67 1.33 -23.24
CA THR A 111 19.72 1.24 -24.28
C THR A 111 20.82 0.26 -23.89
N PHE A 112 21.24 0.27 -22.62
CA PHE A 112 22.35 -0.56 -22.12
C PHE A 112 21.91 -1.89 -21.52
N GLY A 113 20.72 -1.94 -20.92
CA GLY A 113 20.13 -3.16 -20.43
C GLY A 113 19.19 -3.73 -21.49
N GLU A 114 19.65 -4.76 -22.20
CA GLU A 114 18.77 -5.52 -23.09
C GLU A 114 17.44 -5.86 -22.40
N ASN A 115 16.35 -5.92 -23.18
CA ASN A 115 15.04 -6.37 -22.71
C ASN A 115 15.23 -7.68 -21.93
N GLY A 116 15.09 -7.60 -20.61
CA GLY A 116 15.12 -8.74 -19.73
C GLY A 116 14.07 -9.71 -20.25
N LYS A 117 14.50 -10.93 -20.59
CA LYS A 117 13.54 -12.00 -20.89
C LYS A 117 12.60 -12.05 -19.68
N ASP A 118 11.29 -11.95 -19.93
CA ASP A 118 10.29 -12.25 -18.91
C ASP A 118 10.68 -13.61 -18.34
N LYS A 119 11.28 -13.64 -17.15
CA LYS A 119 11.55 -14.91 -16.49
C LYS A 119 10.19 -15.58 -16.35
N PRO A 120 10.00 -16.82 -16.85
CA PRO A 120 8.76 -17.53 -16.62
C PRO A 120 8.51 -17.48 -15.13
N ASN A 121 7.26 -17.19 -14.75
CA ASN A 121 6.86 -16.89 -13.39
C ASN A 121 7.02 -18.15 -12.53
N GLU A 122 8.26 -18.48 -12.19
CA GLU A 122 8.63 -19.62 -11.38
C GLU A 122 8.16 -19.28 -9.97
N LYS A 123 7.12 -19.98 -9.52
CA LYS A 123 6.57 -19.79 -8.18
C LYS A 123 7.71 -20.04 -7.19
N LEU A 124 8.11 -19.02 -6.44
CA LEU A 124 9.11 -19.21 -5.39
C LEU A 124 8.53 -20.14 -4.32
N GLU A 125 9.39 -20.82 -3.59
CA GLU A 125 8.99 -21.74 -2.51
C GLU A 125 8.06 -21.06 -1.50
N GLU A 126 8.28 -19.78 -1.22
CA GLU A 126 7.43 -18.95 -0.36
C GLU A 126 6.00 -18.84 -0.88
N ASP A 127 5.80 -18.72 -2.21
CA ASP A 127 4.47 -18.63 -2.81
C ASP A 127 3.74 -19.96 -2.72
N MET A 128 4.46 -21.07 -2.90
CA MET A 128 3.93 -22.43 -2.74
C MET A 128 3.54 -22.72 -1.28
N GLU A 129 4.33 -22.24 -0.32
CA GLU A 129 4.04 -22.41 1.11
C GLU A 129 2.85 -21.56 1.55
N ILE A 130 2.73 -20.31 1.07
CA ILE A 130 1.53 -19.48 1.33
C ILE A 130 0.27 -20.16 0.77
N GLU A 131 0.33 -20.72 -0.44
CA GLU A 131 -0.79 -21.44 -1.05
C GLU A 131 -1.17 -22.69 -0.24
N ARG A 132 -0.17 -23.46 0.20
CA ARG A 132 -0.37 -24.63 1.08
C ARG A 132 -1.00 -24.24 2.42
N LEU A 133 -0.55 -23.16 3.04
CA LEU A 133 -1.11 -22.65 4.30
C LEU A 133 -2.55 -22.16 4.14
N ASP A 134 -2.87 -21.53 3.02
CA ASP A 134 -4.24 -21.11 2.68
C ASP A 134 -5.18 -22.31 2.51
N GLU A 135 -4.73 -23.37 1.83
CA GLU A 135 -5.48 -24.61 1.69
C GLU A 135 -5.69 -25.30 3.04
N LYS A 136 -4.64 -25.40 3.86
CA LYS A 136 -4.73 -25.90 5.23
C LYS A 136 -5.75 -25.12 6.05
N HIS A 137 -5.73 -23.78 5.96
CA HIS A 137 -6.70 -22.94 6.67
C HIS A 137 -8.15 -23.14 6.18
N LYS A 138 -8.37 -23.33 4.88
CA LYS A 138 -9.71 -23.68 4.33
C LYS A 138 -10.21 -25.02 4.86
N THR A 139 -9.35 -26.04 4.92
CA THR A 139 -9.74 -27.35 5.45
C THR A 139 -10.05 -27.30 6.94
N LEU A 140 -9.28 -26.53 7.72
CA LEU A 140 -9.53 -26.33 9.15
C LEU A 140 -10.85 -25.62 9.40
N LYS A 141 -11.15 -24.54 8.65
CA LYS A 141 -12.47 -23.88 8.73
C LYS A 141 -13.64 -24.79 8.37
N LYS A 142 -13.44 -25.74 7.45
CA LYS A 142 -14.45 -26.73 7.08
C LYS A 142 -14.65 -27.78 8.18
N LYS A 143 -13.58 -28.16 8.90
CA LYS A 143 -13.61 -29.08 10.04
C LYS A 143 -14.21 -28.43 11.31
N GLU A 144 -14.02 -27.13 11.50
CA GLU A 144 -14.50 -26.40 12.70
C GLU A 144 -16.00 -26.07 12.71
N GLY A 145 -16.77 -26.47 11.70
CA GLY A 145 -18.23 -26.52 11.75
C GLY A 145 -18.93 -25.34 12.47
N LYS A 146 -19.19 -24.25 11.72
CA LYS A 146 -20.15 -23.14 11.99
C LYS A 146 -19.64 -21.88 12.72
N ASN A 147 -19.90 -20.77 12.01
CA ASN A 147 -20.26 -19.42 12.43
C ASN A 147 -19.80 -18.94 13.83
N PRO A 148 -18.81 -18.02 13.90
CA PRO A 148 -18.42 -17.36 15.15
C PRO A 148 -19.56 -16.54 15.81
N LEU A 149 -20.62 -16.21 15.05
CA LEU A 149 -21.75 -15.40 15.50
C LEU A 149 -22.63 -16.06 16.59
N LYS A 150 -22.51 -17.37 16.85
CA LYS A 150 -23.30 -18.02 17.92
C LYS A 150 -22.70 -17.92 19.32
N ARG A 151 -21.44 -17.49 19.47
CA ARG A 151 -20.77 -17.46 20.79
C ARG A 151 -21.06 -16.21 21.63
N LEU A 152 -21.71 -15.19 21.07
CA LEU A 152 -21.94 -13.90 21.74
C LEU A 152 -23.30 -13.77 22.46
N ASN A 153 -24.21 -14.74 22.34
CA ASN A 153 -25.58 -14.63 22.87
C ASN A 153 -25.88 -15.52 24.10
N THR A 154 -24.87 -15.99 24.84
CA THR A 154 -25.07 -16.87 26.02
C THR A 154 -24.58 -16.31 27.35
N GLN A 155 -24.53 -14.99 27.49
CA GLN A 155 -24.38 -14.36 28.81
C GLN A 155 -25.43 -13.24 28.96
N THR A 156 -26.61 -13.65 29.43
CA THR A 156 -27.60 -12.83 30.14
C THR A 156 -27.64 -13.30 31.57
#